data_AF-A0A7Y2NFU2-F1
#
_entry.id   AF-A0A7Y2NFU2-F1
#
_cell.length_a   1.000
_cell.length_b   1.000
_cell.length_c   1.000
_cell.angle_alpha   90.00
_cell.angle_beta   90.00
_cell.angle_gamma   90.00
#
_symmetry.space_group_name_H-M   'P 1'
#
loop_
_entity.id
_entity.type
_entity.pdbx_description
1 polymer ?
#
loop_
_entity_poly.entity_id
_entity_poly.type
_entity_poly.pdbx_seq_one_letter_code
_entity_poly.pdbx_strand_id
1 'polypeptide(L)'
;MRRLLMVLMIVVGASGCANLGLGEADCTQRVGNVSSSTVMNVQAVPSAEFTPCLDELRLGWDSVEWFAEDGRAGLEIVESFRTFLTATVTESCDVSGAVEVAYQHPDIRRFEEVEVEATEIRIVIVPSGDQPLASARSLVDQLADAEIDDRPVKFIVDGHMGRSVSARVDVARSRGDYVWIIDELDAEEGTVQLRSSYAAATGRGLEPNVALDLIEDVVPEVHYRGNWYFTFEGGCITYEFDAEGTLAETVAADAEDALGFYPAAELRQYAEDAGFDIG
;
A
#
# COMPACT_ATOMS: atom_id res chain seq x y z
N MET A 1 79.43 34.81 9.51
CA MET A 1 78.11 34.76 8.86
C MET A 1 77.39 33.50 9.31
N ARG A 2 76.31 33.61 10.08
CA ARG A 2 75.52 32.47 10.56
C ARG A 2 74.06 32.94 10.61
N ARG A 3 73.28 32.63 9.58
CA ARG A 3 71.85 32.95 9.50
C ARG A 3 71.06 31.74 10.02
N LEU A 4 70.34 31.94 11.12
CA LEU A 4 69.41 30.99 11.72
C LEU A 4 68.17 30.85 10.83
N LEU A 5 67.72 29.61 10.59
CA LEU A 5 66.38 29.28 10.13
C LEU A 5 65.37 29.52 11.27
N MET A 6 64.26 30.19 10.97
CA MET A 6 63.01 30.06 11.73
C MET A 6 62.05 29.23 10.89
N VAL A 7 61.72 28.03 11.37
CA VAL A 7 60.68 27.17 10.81
C VAL A 7 59.36 27.58 11.45
N LEU A 8 58.44 28.04 10.62
CA LEU A 8 57.06 28.39 10.99
C LEU A 8 56.27 27.08 11.13
N MET A 9 55.92 26.68 12.36
CA MET A 9 54.95 25.61 12.60
C MET A 9 53.55 26.13 12.23
N ILE A 10 53.03 25.67 11.09
CA ILE A 10 51.62 25.79 10.76
C ILE A 10 50.90 24.69 11.53
N VAL A 11 50.18 25.07 12.59
CA VAL A 11 49.22 24.21 13.27
C VAL A 11 47.99 24.13 12.36
N VAL A 12 47.87 23.05 11.60
CA VAL A 12 46.64 22.72 10.88
C VAL A 12 45.64 22.24 11.93
N GLY A 13 44.72 23.12 12.32
CA GLY A 13 43.55 22.73 13.09
C GLY A 13 42.72 21.78 12.24
N ALA A 14 42.68 20.51 12.61
CA ALA A 14 41.70 19.58 12.08
C ALA A 14 40.33 20.03 12.61
N SER A 15 39.60 20.81 11.81
CA SER A 15 38.15 20.90 11.91
C SER A 15 37.63 19.49 11.68
N GLY A 16 37.23 18.81 12.75
CA GLY A 16 36.55 17.53 12.65
C GLY A 16 35.27 17.75 11.85
N CYS A 17 35.18 17.15 10.66
CA CYS A 17 33.89 16.84 10.09
C CYS A 17 33.23 15.89 11.08
N ALA A 18 32.27 16.39 11.85
CA ALA A 18 31.31 15.52 12.51
C ALA A 18 30.72 14.63 11.41
N ASN A 19 30.71 13.32 11.64
CA ASN A 19 30.00 12.39 10.77
C ASN A 19 28.53 12.81 10.78
N LEU A 20 28.10 13.51 9.73
CA LEU A 20 26.70 13.66 9.37
C LEU A 20 26.25 12.28 8.91
N GLY A 21 25.91 11.41 9.87
CA GLY A 21 25.18 10.19 9.58
C GLY A 21 23.83 10.58 8.98
N LEU A 22 23.41 9.85 7.97
CA LEU A 22 22.01 9.78 7.58
C LEU A 22 21.27 9.08 8.75
N GLY A 23 21.01 9.83 9.82
CA GLY A 23 20.22 9.35 10.94
C GLY A 23 18.75 9.36 10.52
N GLU A 24 18.14 8.19 10.51
CA GLU A 24 16.70 8.05 10.32
C GLU A 24 15.97 8.58 11.56
N ALA A 25 14.81 9.23 11.35
CA ALA A 25 13.94 9.59 12.46
C ALA A 25 13.20 8.32 12.91
N ASP A 26 13.81 7.59 13.84
CA ASP A 26 13.20 6.48 14.59
C ASP A 26 12.06 7.04 15.46
N CYS A 27 10.88 6.42 15.41
CA CYS A 27 9.70 6.84 16.17
C CYS A 27 9.85 6.65 17.69
N THR A 28 10.85 5.90 18.14
CA THR A 28 11.05 5.47 19.53
C THR A 28 12.33 6.01 20.18
N GLN A 29 13.32 6.48 19.41
CA GLN A 29 14.61 6.93 19.98
C GLN A 29 14.74 8.44 20.20
N ARG A 30 15.23 8.74 21.41
CA ARG A 30 15.94 9.98 21.78
C ARG A 30 17.00 10.28 20.74
N VAL A 31 16.81 11.36 19.99
CA VAL A 31 17.70 11.83 18.93
C VAL A 31 19.13 12.02 19.46
N GLY A 32 19.97 10.98 19.33
CA GLY A 32 21.39 11.05 19.69
C GLY A 32 22.20 11.80 18.64
N ASN A 33 21.72 11.81 17.40
CA ASN A 33 22.24 12.60 16.29
C ASN A 33 21.06 13.07 15.42
N VAL A 34 20.78 14.36 15.44
CA VAL A 34 19.82 14.95 14.49
C VAL A 34 20.46 14.88 13.11
N SER A 35 19.85 14.16 12.17
CA SER A 35 20.32 14.19 10.79
C SER A 35 19.90 15.49 10.11
N SER A 36 20.68 15.93 9.12
CA SER A 36 20.33 17.15 8.37
C SER A 36 18.98 17.03 7.65
N SER A 37 18.58 15.82 7.23
CA SER A 37 17.26 15.58 6.64
C SER A 37 16.13 15.80 7.65
N THR A 38 16.29 15.36 8.91
CA THR A 38 15.31 15.64 9.97
C THR A 38 15.15 17.13 10.25
N VAL A 39 16.25 17.91 10.25
CA VAL A 39 16.18 19.38 10.39
C VAL A 39 15.43 20.00 9.22
N MET A 40 15.74 19.60 7.99
CA MET A 40 15.09 20.15 6.79
C MET A 40 13.58 19.86 6.79
N ASN A 41 13.14 18.69 7.26
CA ASN A 41 11.72 18.35 7.35
C ASN A 41 10.92 19.34 8.20
N VAL A 42 11.49 19.73 9.35
CA VAL A 42 10.80 20.61 10.30
C VAL A 42 10.84 22.08 9.86
N GLN A 43 11.86 22.48 9.11
CA GLN A 43 11.94 23.81 8.49
C GLN A 43 11.02 23.96 7.28
N ALA A 44 10.79 22.87 6.54
CA ALA A 44 9.93 22.85 5.36
C ALA A 44 8.45 23.16 5.69
N VAL A 45 7.97 22.71 6.85
CA VAL A 45 6.60 22.97 7.34
C VAL A 45 6.64 23.50 8.78
N PRO A 46 6.97 24.79 8.99
CA PRO A 46 7.18 25.33 10.34
C PRO A 46 5.95 25.27 11.24
N SER A 47 4.74 25.27 10.66
CA SER A 47 3.49 25.22 11.40
C SER A 47 3.17 23.84 11.97
N ALA A 48 3.76 22.77 11.42
CA ALA A 48 3.37 21.42 11.78
C ALA A 48 3.78 21.07 13.22
N GLU A 49 2.82 20.51 13.97
CA GLU A 49 3.06 19.94 15.29
C GLU A 49 3.78 18.59 15.23
N PHE A 50 3.56 17.80 14.18
CA PHE A 50 4.14 16.47 13.99
C PHE A 50 4.83 16.33 12.63
N THR A 51 5.85 15.49 12.56
CA THR A 51 6.50 15.01 11.33
C THR A 51 6.33 13.49 11.22
N PRO A 52 6.25 12.91 10.01
CA PRO A 52 6.34 11.46 9.86
C PRO A 52 7.70 10.95 10.37
N CYS A 53 7.67 9.78 10.99
CA CYS A 53 8.84 8.99 11.39
C CYS A 53 8.67 7.54 10.91
N LEU A 54 9.79 6.82 10.84
CA LEU A 54 9.84 5.43 10.44
C LEU A 54 10.64 4.66 11.51
N ASP A 55 10.02 3.68 12.15
CA ASP A 55 10.64 2.84 13.17
C ASP A 55 11.57 1.78 12.53
N GLU A 56 11.00 0.92 11.67
CA GLU A 56 11.75 -0.12 10.95
C GLU A 56 11.12 -0.41 9.58
N LEU A 57 11.94 -0.74 8.58
CA LEU A 57 11.46 -1.20 7.28
C LEU A 57 10.84 -2.61 7.39
N ARG A 58 9.70 -2.80 6.74
CA ARG A 58 9.00 -4.09 6.69
C ARG A 58 9.59 -4.99 5.60
N LEU A 59 9.25 -6.28 5.66
CA LEU A 59 9.65 -7.23 4.62
C LEU A 59 9.04 -6.80 3.27
N GLY A 60 9.86 -6.76 2.22
CA GLY A 60 9.46 -6.26 0.90
C GLY A 60 9.72 -4.77 0.69
N TRP A 61 10.15 -4.03 1.71
CA TRP A 61 10.53 -2.62 1.56
C TRP A 61 12.03 -2.51 1.32
N ASP A 62 12.45 -1.99 0.16
CA ASP A 62 13.87 -1.99 -0.24
C ASP A 62 14.63 -0.81 0.38
N SER A 63 14.01 0.37 0.41
CA SER A 63 14.63 1.60 0.90
C SER A 63 13.62 2.66 1.29
N VAL A 64 14.07 3.61 2.11
CA VAL A 64 13.37 4.87 2.40
C VAL A 64 14.18 6.05 1.85
N GLU A 65 13.51 6.96 1.17
CA GLU A 65 14.08 8.23 0.72
C GLU A 65 13.41 9.39 1.45
N TRP A 66 14.20 10.28 2.05
CA TRP A 66 13.70 11.45 2.76
C TRP A 66 13.75 12.68 1.85
N PHE A 67 12.70 13.50 1.88
CA PHE A 67 12.64 14.73 1.10
C PHE A 67 12.16 15.91 1.94
N ALA A 68 12.65 17.10 1.61
CA ALA A 68 12.22 18.37 2.19
C ALA A 68 12.25 19.47 1.13
N GLU A 69 11.13 20.14 0.94
CA GLU A 69 10.89 21.20 -0.03
C GLU A 69 10.10 22.34 0.61
N ASP A 70 10.05 23.52 -0.02
CA ASP A 70 9.28 24.64 0.53
C ASP A 70 7.79 24.27 0.66
N GLY A 71 7.29 24.17 1.90
CA GLY A 71 5.90 23.87 2.22
C GLY A 71 5.54 22.39 2.28
N ARG A 72 6.48 21.46 2.05
CA ARG A 72 6.25 20.03 2.23
C ARG A 72 7.52 19.25 2.59
N ALA A 73 7.37 18.20 3.37
CA ALA A 73 8.46 17.30 3.73
C ALA A 73 7.95 15.89 3.95
N GLY A 74 8.82 14.90 4.02
CA GLY A 74 8.36 13.53 4.19
C GLY A 74 9.37 12.45 3.86
N LEU A 75 8.81 11.27 3.61
CA LEU A 75 9.53 10.10 3.18
C LEU A 75 8.77 9.34 2.08
N GLU A 76 9.52 8.66 1.24
CA GLU A 76 9.05 7.75 0.20
C GLU A 76 9.61 6.35 0.49
N ILE A 77 8.76 5.32 0.42
CA ILE A 77 9.17 3.93 0.58
C ILE A 77 9.09 3.25 -0.79
N VAL A 78 10.17 2.56 -1.11
CA VAL A 78 10.41 2.00 -2.44
C VAL A 78 10.46 0.47 -2.37
N GLU A 79 9.82 -0.18 -3.34
CA GLU A 79 9.95 -1.60 -3.66
C GLU A 79 10.33 -1.73 -5.13
N SER A 80 11.39 -2.49 -5.44
CA SER A 80 11.83 -2.76 -6.81
C SER A 80 11.95 -1.50 -7.68
N PHE A 81 12.49 -0.43 -7.10
CA PHE A 81 12.65 0.90 -7.71
C PHE A 81 11.34 1.67 -8.00
N ARG A 82 10.21 1.23 -7.44
CA ARG A 82 8.92 1.94 -7.50
C ARG A 82 8.53 2.43 -6.11
N THR A 83 8.18 3.70 -6.00
CA THR A 83 7.57 4.24 -4.77
C THR A 83 6.14 3.71 -4.66
N PHE A 84 5.82 3.05 -3.55
CA PHE A 84 4.47 2.52 -3.29
C PHE A 84 3.79 3.19 -2.09
N LEU A 85 4.56 3.89 -1.24
CA LEU A 85 4.05 4.65 -0.12
C LEU A 85 4.82 5.96 0.01
N THR A 86 4.10 7.08 -0.05
CA THR A 86 4.65 8.41 0.23
C THR A 86 3.96 9.01 1.45
N ALA A 87 4.72 9.34 2.48
CA ALA A 87 4.23 10.05 3.65
C ALA A 87 4.68 11.51 3.61
N THR A 88 3.74 12.43 3.33
CA THR A 88 4.01 13.86 3.17
C THR A 88 3.37 14.67 4.28
N VAL A 89 4.13 15.51 4.98
CA VAL A 89 3.62 16.58 5.84
C VAL A 89 3.45 17.88 5.05
N THR A 90 2.32 18.56 5.25
CA THR A 90 1.99 19.90 4.73
C THR A 90 1.29 20.75 5.81
N GLU A 91 1.09 22.04 5.55
CA GLU A 91 0.32 22.93 6.44
C GLU A 91 -1.15 22.48 6.58
N SER A 92 -1.74 21.93 5.51
CA SER A 92 -3.10 21.40 5.51
C SER A 92 -3.32 20.45 4.33
N CYS A 93 -4.38 19.64 4.41
CA CYS A 93 -4.83 18.73 3.36
C CYS A 93 -6.36 18.80 3.22
N ASP A 94 -6.87 18.44 2.03
CA ASP A 94 -8.31 18.28 1.79
C ASP A 94 -8.71 16.83 2.12
N VAL A 95 -9.65 16.67 3.05
CA VAL A 95 -10.17 15.37 3.51
C VAL A 95 -11.62 15.13 3.08
N SER A 96 -12.17 15.96 2.18
CA SER A 96 -13.59 15.94 1.82
C SER A 96 -14.07 14.63 1.17
N GLY A 97 -13.17 13.83 0.60
CA GLY A 97 -13.44 12.49 0.06
C GLY A 97 -13.28 11.34 1.06
N ALA A 98 -12.77 11.62 2.26
CA ALA A 98 -12.33 10.61 3.21
C ALA A 98 -13.32 10.39 4.36
N VAL A 99 -13.29 9.19 4.94
CA VAL A 99 -14.11 8.82 6.11
C VAL A 99 -13.24 8.88 7.36
N GLU A 100 -13.74 9.53 8.42
CA GLU A 100 -13.04 9.56 9.71
C GLU A 100 -13.07 8.16 10.36
N VAL A 101 -11.89 7.70 10.80
CA VAL A 101 -11.69 6.42 11.49
C VAL A 101 -11.10 6.65 12.87
N ALA A 102 -11.34 5.72 13.79
CA ALA A 102 -10.82 5.83 15.14
C ALA A 102 -9.28 5.73 15.13
N TYR A 103 -8.62 6.69 15.76
CA TYR A 103 -7.16 6.70 15.94
C TYR A 103 -6.82 6.89 17.41
N GLN A 104 -5.77 6.22 17.88
CA GLN A 104 -5.46 6.15 19.32
C GLN A 104 -4.81 7.43 19.87
N HIS A 105 -4.22 8.26 19.01
CA HIS A 105 -3.57 9.50 19.45
C HIS A 105 -4.62 10.61 19.68
N PRO A 106 -4.63 11.27 20.86
CA PRO A 106 -5.67 12.22 21.23
C PRO A 106 -5.70 13.49 20.37
N ASP A 107 -4.54 13.93 19.88
CA ASP A 107 -4.39 15.19 19.12
C ASP A 107 -4.39 14.99 17.60
N ILE A 108 -4.53 13.74 17.11
CA ILE A 108 -4.48 13.42 15.69
C ILE A 108 -5.79 12.76 15.28
N ARG A 109 -6.43 13.29 14.24
CA ARG A 109 -7.61 12.68 13.60
C ARG A 109 -7.20 12.01 12.31
N ARG A 110 -7.63 10.76 12.12
CA ARG A 110 -7.36 9.95 10.92
C ARG A 110 -8.58 9.91 10.01
N PHE A 111 -8.37 10.14 8.72
CA PHE A 111 -9.36 9.98 7.67
C PHE A 111 -8.81 9.07 6.58
N GLU A 112 -9.67 8.29 5.96
CA GLU A 112 -9.28 7.33 4.93
C GLU A 112 -10.13 7.46 3.67
N GLU A 113 -9.45 7.49 2.53
CA GLU A 113 -10.02 7.35 1.20
C GLU A 113 -9.28 6.19 0.52
N VAL A 114 -9.82 4.98 0.59
CA VAL A 114 -9.14 3.78 0.07
C VAL A 114 -9.98 3.11 -1.01
N GLU A 115 -9.34 2.80 -2.13
CA GLU A 115 -9.83 1.96 -3.21
C GLU A 115 -9.02 0.65 -3.19
N VAL A 116 -9.53 -0.34 -2.46
CA VAL A 116 -8.94 -1.69 -2.50
C VAL A 116 -9.58 -2.45 -3.66
N GLU A 117 -8.81 -2.65 -4.74
CA GLU A 117 -9.28 -3.44 -5.87
C GLU A 117 -9.01 -4.94 -5.61
N ALA A 118 -10.09 -5.62 -5.19
CA ALA A 118 -10.32 -7.07 -5.15
C ALA A 118 -9.51 -7.90 -4.12
N THR A 119 -10.00 -7.91 -2.87
CA THR A 119 -9.62 -8.89 -1.82
C THR A 119 -10.25 -10.28 -2.00
N GLU A 120 -11.16 -10.45 -2.98
CA GLU A 120 -11.83 -11.73 -3.27
C GLU A 120 -11.93 -11.93 -4.79
N ILE A 121 -11.71 -13.15 -5.26
CA ILE A 121 -11.89 -13.50 -6.68
C ILE A 121 -13.33 -13.97 -6.87
N ARG A 122 -14.07 -13.29 -7.75
CA ARG A 122 -15.48 -13.58 -8.00
C ARG A 122 -15.68 -14.42 -9.25
N ILE A 123 -16.28 -15.59 -9.07
CA ILE A 123 -16.66 -16.49 -10.16
C ILE A 123 -18.18 -16.62 -10.19
N VAL A 124 -18.80 -16.16 -11.26
CA VAL A 124 -20.25 -16.32 -11.49
C VAL A 124 -20.50 -17.60 -12.28
N ILE A 125 -21.23 -18.54 -11.68
CA ILE A 125 -21.67 -19.77 -12.33
C ILE A 125 -23.03 -19.54 -12.97
N VAL A 126 -23.11 -19.71 -14.30
CA VAL A 126 -24.30 -19.50 -15.12
C VAL A 126 -24.80 -20.85 -15.63
N PRO A 127 -25.75 -21.50 -14.92
CA PRO A 127 -26.36 -22.75 -15.37
C PRO A 127 -27.31 -22.53 -16.56
N SER A 128 -27.34 -23.46 -17.52
CA SER A 128 -28.23 -23.39 -18.69
C SER A 128 -29.66 -23.90 -18.42
N GLY A 129 -29.87 -24.65 -17.34
CA GLY A 129 -31.14 -25.30 -17.00
C GLY A 129 -31.22 -25.75 -15.54
N ASP A 130 -32.28 -26.47 -15.18
CA ASP A 130 -32.55 -26.88 -13.80
C ASP A 130 -31.56 -27.93 -13.27
N GLN A 131 -31.19 -28.93 -14.08
CA GLN A 131 -30.17 -29.92 -13.72
C GLN A 131 -28.78 -29.26 -13.56
N PRO A 132 -28.32 -28.42 -14.50
CA PRO A 132 -27.11 -27.63 -14.31
C PRO A 132 -27.14 -26.71 -13.09
N LEU A 133 -28.30 -26.18 -12.71
CA LEU A 133 -28.44 -25.37 -11.49
C LEU A 133 -28.20 -26.18 -10.22
N ALA A 134 -28.71 -27.41 -10.16
CA ALA A 134 -28.46 -28.31 -9.05
C ALA A 134 -26.96 -28.69 -8.99
N SER A 135 -26.35 -28.99 -10.14
CA SER A 135 -24.91 -29.27 -10.23
C SER A 135 -24.07 -28.08 -9.78
N ALA A 136 -24.40 -26.86 -10.26
CA ALA A 136 -23.73 -25.62 -9.86
C ALA A 136 -23.74 -25.42 -8.34
N ARG A 137 -24.87 -25.66 -7.66
CA ARG A 137 -24.96 -25.54 -6.20
C ARG A 137 -24.08 -26.56 -5.49
N SER A 138 -24.10 -27.81 -5.96
CA SER A 138 -23.23 -28.85 -5.40
C SER A 138 -21.75 -28.52 -5.61
N LEU A 139 -21.39 -27.88 -6.73
CA LEU A 139 -20.02 -27.49 -7.03
C LEU A 139 -19.53 -26.38 -6.08
N VAL A 140 -20.39 -25.41 -5.76
CA VAL A 140 -20.08 -24.37 -4.76
C VAL A 140 -19.75 -24.99 -3.41
N ASP A 141 -20.53 -25.98 -2.97
CA ASP A 141 -20.29 -26.66 -1.69
C ASP A 141 -18.95 -27.43 -1.69
N GLN A 142 -18.53 -27.97 -2.84
CA GLN A 142 -17.26 -28.68 -2.99
C GLN A 142 -16.04 -27.76 -3.01
N LEU A 143 -16.21 -26.53 -3.50
CA LEU A 143 -15.15 -25.53 -3.66
C LEU A 143 -15.24 -24.40 -2.63
N ALA A 144 -15.91 -24.64 -1.49
CA ALA A 144 -16.17 -23.61 -0.49
C ALA A 144 -14.89 -22.97 0.08
N ASP A 145 -13.80 -23.73 0.13
CA ASP A 145 -12.49 -23.30 0.64
C ASP A 145 -11.47 -23.08 -0.50
N ALA A 146 -11.92 -22.84 -1.73
CA ALA A 146 -11.02 -22.60 -2.85
C ALA A 146 -10.37 -21.21 -2.75
N GLU A 147 -9.07 -21.16 -3.04
CA GLU A 147 -8.24 -19.96 -3.04
C GLU A 147 -7.44 -19.90 -4.35
N ILE A 148 -7.17 -18.70 -4.84
CA ILE A 148 -6.26 -18.43 -5.97
C ILE A 148 -5.36 -17.26 -5.55
N ASP A 149 -4.04 -17.44 -5.59
CA ASP A 149 -3.05 -16.51 -5.02
C ASP A 149 -3.40 -16.07 -3.60
N ASP A 150 -3.67 -17.03 -2.69
CA ASP A 150 -4.06 -16.77 -1.29
C ASP A 150 -5.35 -15.92 -1.11
N ARG A 151 -6.08 -15.64 -2.19
CA ARG A 151 -7.36 -14.91 -2.16
C ARG A 151 -8.54 -15.88 -2.18
N PRO A 152 -9.53 -15.69 -1.28
CA PRO A 152 -10.72 -16.53 -1.28
C PRO A 152 -11.51 -16.38 -2.58
N VAL A 153 -11.92 -17.51 -3.14
CA VAL A 153 -12.76 -17.55 -4.33
C VAL A 153 -14.23 -17.58 -3.93
N LYS A 154 -14.98 -16.57 -4.37
CA LYS A 154 -16.41 -16.47 -4.14
C LYS A 154 -17.19 -16.91 -5.36
N PHE A 155 -17.82 -18.07 -5.24
CA PHE A 155 -18.72 -18.59 -6.27
C PHE A 155 -20.13 -18.04 -6.10
N ILE A 156 -20.71 -17.52 -7.18
CA ILE A 156 -22.06 -16.96 -7.21
C ILE A 156 -22.87 -17.68 -8.29
N VAL A 157 -23.90 -18.41 -7.90
CA VAL A 157 -24.78 -19.09 -8.86
C VAL A 157 -25.86 -18.13 -9.37
N ASP A 158 -25.84 -17.80 -10.65
CA ASP A 158 -26.88 -16.99 -11.29
C ASP A 158 -28.11 -17.85 -11.67
N GLY A 159 -29.07 -17.94 -10.74
CA GLY A 159 -30.32 -18.67 -10.92
C GLY A 159 -31.41 -17.96 -11.73
N HIS A 160 -31.13 -16.84 -12.42
CA HIS A 160 -32.15 -16.09 -13.17
C HIS A 160 -32.51 -16.77 -14.52
N MET A 161 -33.16 -17.93 -14.47
CA MET A 161 -33.53 -18.74 -15.64
C MET A 161 -34.47 -18.05 -16.64
N GLY A 162 -35.11 -16.94 -16.23
CA GLY A 162 -35.91 -16.10 -17.14
C GLY A 162 -35.07 -15.25 -18.12
N ARG A 163 -33.74 -15.20 -17.97
CA ARG A 163 -32.81 -14.51 -18.88
C ARG A 163 -31.98 -15.52 -19.67
N SER A 164 -31.67 -15.19 -20.92
CA SER A 164 -30.77 -16.02 -21.72
C SER A 164 -29.40 -16.15 -21.04
N VAL A 165 -28.71 -17.27 -21.28
CA VAL A 165 -27.34 -17.49 -20.79
C VAL A 165 -26.45 -16.33 -21.21
N SER A 166 -26.48 -15.93 -22.49
CA SER A 166 -25.69 -14.81 -23.00
C SER A 166 -25.92 -13.51 -22.22
N ALA A 167 -27.17 -13.14 -21.94
CA ALA A 167 -27.47 -11.92 -21.19
C ALA A 167 -26.94 -11.98 -19.75
N ARG A 168 -26.96 -13.15 -19.11
CA ARG A 168 -26.38 -13.35 -17.77
C ARG A 168 -24.85 -13.26 -17.79
N VAL A 169 -24.22 -13.91 -18.78
CA VAL A 169 -22.77 -13.83 -19.00
C VAL A 169 -22.32 -12.39 -19.24
N ASP A 170 -23.02 -11.64 -20.09
CA ASP A 170 -22.65 -10.24 -20.40
C ASP A 170 -22.69 -9.35 -19.15
N VAL A 171 -23.70 -9.53 -18.29
CA VAL A 171 -23.85 -8.77 -17.03
C VAL A 171 -22.79 -9.15 -15.99
N ALA A 172 -22.34 -10.40 -15.95
CA ALA A 172 -21.22 -10.81 -15.11
C ALA A 172 -19.89 -10.23 -15.63
N ARG A 173 -19.62 -10.38 -16.93
CA ARG A 173 -18.39 -9.85 -17.56
C ARG A 173 -18.27 -8.33 -17.46
N SER A 174 -19.37 -7.59 -17.57
CA SER A 174 -19.33 -6.12 -17.43
C SER A 174 -18.95 -5.65 -16.03
N ARG A 175 -19.00 -6.53 -15.03
CA ARG A 175 -18.57 -6.28 -13.66
C ARG A 175 -17.14 -6.76 -13.38
N GLY A 176 -16.47 -7.31 -14.38
CA GLY A 176 -15.14 -7.92 -14.21
C GLY A 176 -15.16 -9.34 -13.61
N ASP A 177 -16.34 -9.93 -13.39
CA ASP A 177 -16.43 -11.30 -12.84
C ASP A 177 -15.94 -12.36 -13.86
N TYR A 178 -15.26 -13.40 -13.36
CA TYR A 178 -15.02 -14.62 -14.15
C TYR A 178 -16.33 -15.39 -14.29
N VAL A 179 -16.56 -16.04 -15.44
CA VAL A 179 -17.82 -16.72 -15.71
C VAL A 179 -17.58 -18.20 -16.00
N TRP A 180 -18.20 -19.06 -15.21
CA TRP A 180 -18.33 -20.49 -15.50
C TRP A 180 -19.72 -20.76 -16.04
N ILE A 181 -19.83 -21.35 -17.22
CA ILE A 181 -21.10 -21.83 -17.76
C ILE A 181 -21.15 -23.34 -17.52
N ILE A 182 -22.29 -23.82 -17.04
CA ILE A 182 -22.57 -25.25 -16.90
C ILE A 182 -23.79 -25.54 -17.76
N ASP A 183 -23.59 -26.30 -18.84
CA ASP A 183 -24.67 -26.88 -19.61
C ASP A 183 -25.03 -28.30 -19.14
N GLU A 184 -25.97 -28.95 -19.84
CA GLU A 184 -26.40 -30.31 -19.47
C GLU A 184 -25.26 -31.34 -19.53
N LEU A 185 -24.38 -31.23 -20.53
CA LEU A 185 -23.24 -32.13 -20.67
C LEU A 185 -22.21 -31.87 -19.57
N ASP A 186 -21.89 -30.59 -19.33
CA ASP A 186 -21.01 -30.18 -18.25
C ASP A 186 -21.52 -30.69 -16.88
N ALA A 187 -22.84 -30.66 -16.66
CA ALA A 187 -23.46 -31.13 -15.43
C ALA A 187 -23.39 -32.65 -15.24
N GLU A 188 -23.43 -33.43 -16.33
CA GLU A 188 -23.27 -34.88 -16.31
C GLU A 188 -21.81 -35.29 -16.10
N GLU A 189 -20.89 -34.57 -16.72
CA GLU A 189 -19.46 -34.86 -16.70
C GLU A 189 -18.72 -34.26 -15.49
N GLY A 190 -19.36 -33.33 -14.77
CA GLY A 190 -18.75 -32.61 -13.64
C GLY A 190 -17.72 -31.58 -14.10
N THR A 191 -17.91 -31.00 -15.28
CA THR A 191 -16.99 -30.04 -15.90
C THR A 191 -17.62 -28.65 -16.01
N VAL A 192 -16.86 -27.66 -16.49
CA VAL A 192 -17.32 -26.28 -16.69
C VAL A 192 -16.76 -25.68 -17.98
N GLN A 193 -17.44 -24.64 -18.48
CA GLN A 193 -16.92 -23.78 -19.54
C GLN A 193 -16.51 -22.43 -18.96
N LEU A 194 -15.21 -22.12 -19.05
CA LEU A 194 -14.66 -20.85 -18.60
C LEU A 194 -14.80 -19.76 -19.68
N ARG A 195 -15.34 -18.61 -19.29
CA ARG A 195 -15.42 -17.38 -20.06
C ARG A 195 -14.92 -16.21 -19.19
N SER A 196 -14.00 -15.43 -19.71
CA SER A 196 -13.45 -14.27 -19.01
C SER A 196 -13.47 -13.01 -19.89
N SER A 197 -13.50 -11.83 -19.28
CA SER A 197 -13.14 -10.55 -19.91
C SER A 197 -11.68 -10.56 -20.38
N TYR A 198 -10.79 -11.25 -19.65
CA TYR A 198 -9.39 -11.46 -19.98
C TYR A 198 -9.26 -12.61 -20.99
N ALA A 199 -8.85 -12.30 -22.21
CA ALA A 199 -8.96 -13.22 -23.37
C ALA A 199 -8.18 -14.54 -23.22
N ALA A 200 -7.23 -14.63 -22.29
CA ALA A 200 -6.35 -15.78 -22.11
C ALA A 200 -7.00 -16.95 -21.34
N ALA A 201 -7.94 -16.69 -20.42
CA ALA A 201 -8.60 -17.72 -19.63
C ALA A 201 -9.96 -18.10 -20.24
N THR A 202 -9.94 -18.95 -21.27
CA THR A 202 -11.17 -19.54 -21.83
C THR A 202 -10.98 -21.03 -22.12
N GLY A 203 -12.01 -21.82 -21.83
CA GLY A 203 -12.01 -23.26 -22.09
C GLY A 203 -13.41 -23.86 -22.06
N ARG A 204 -13.52 -25.16 -22.34
CA ARG A 204 -14.76 -25.94 -22.30
C ARG A 204 -14.46 -27.35 -21.81
N GLY A 205 -15.40 -27.97 -21.11
CA GLY A 205 -15.21 -29.31 -20.54
C GLY A 205 -14.03 -29.36 -19.57
N LEU A 206 -13.78 -28.26 -18.86
CA LEU A 206 -12.68 -28.18 -17.90
C LEU A 206 -13.11 -28.81 -16.58
N GLU A 207 -12.25 -29.62 -15.99
CA GLU A 207 -12.42 -29.96 -14.57
C GLU A 207 -12.33 -28.67 -13.73
N PRO A 208 -13.10 -28.54 -12.63
CA PRO A 208 -13.18 -27.30 -11.87
C PRO A 208 -11.82 -26.78 -11.38
N ASN A 209 -10.93 -27.67 -10.91
CA ASN A 209 -9.59 -27.27 -10.47
C ASN A 209 -8.74 -26.76 -11.63
N VAL A 210 -8.81 -27.39 -12.81
CA VAL A 210 -8.12 -26.90 -14.01
C VAL A 210 -8.65 -25.53 -14.45
N ALA A 211 -9.94 -25.27 -14.25
CA ALA A 211 -10.52 -23.96 -14.51
C ALA A 211 -10.05 -22.89 -13.50
N LEU A 212 -9.74 -23.26 -12.26
CA LEU A 212 -9.12 -22.38 -11.26
C LEU A 212 -7.66 -22.10 -11.62
N ASP A 213 -6.87 -23.11 -11.98
CA ASP A 213 -5.48 -22.95 -12.42
C ASP A 213 -5.37 -21.99 -13.62
N LEU A 214 -6.30 -22.08 -14.59
CA LEU A 214 -6.35 -21.16 -15.73
C LEU A 214 -6.73 -19.72 -15.34
N ILE A 215 -7.43 -19.54 -14.22
CA ILE A 215 -7.75 -18.22 -13.69
C ILE A 215 -6.52 -17.65 -13.01
N GLU A 216 -5.82 -18.43 -12.17
CA GLU A 216 -4.55 -18.07 -11.52
C GLU A 216 -3.55 -17.42 -12.49
N ASP A 217 -3.35 -18.03 -13.66
CA ASP A 217 -2.46 -17.51 -14.72
C ASP A 217 -2.82 -16.10 -15.25
N VAL A 218 -4.03 -15.60 -14.99
CA VAL A 218 -4.54 -14.35 -15.56
C VAL A 218 -5.18 -13.42 -14.53
N VAL A 219 -5.17 -13.76 -13.24
CA VAL A 219 -5.77 -12.86 -12.24
C VAL A 219 -4.95 -11.59 -12.19
N PRO A 220 -5.58 -10.40 -12.31
CA PRO A 220 -4.87 -9.16 -12.07
C PRO A 220 -4.30 -9.17 -10.64
N GLU A 221 -3.09 -8.62 -10.52
CA GLU A 221 -2.45 -8.38 -9.24
C GLU A 221 -3.39 -7.54 -8.36
N VAL A 222 -3.37 -7.80 -7.05
CA VAL A 222 -4.11 -6.96 -6.09
C VAL A 222 -3.51 -5.57 -6.14
N HIS A 223 -4.35 -4.54 -6.16
CA HIS A 223 -3.90 -3.16 -6.03
C HIS A 223 -4.48 -2.56 -4.75
N TYR A 224 -3.60 -1.97 -3.95
CA TYR A 224 -3.99 -1.13 -2.83
C TYR A 224 -3.64 0.31 -3.18
N ARG A 225 -4.68 1.09 -3.52
CA ARG A 225 -4.56 2.52 -3.76
C ARG A 225 -5.41 3.28 -2.77
N GLY A 226 -4.86 4.36 -2.23
CA GLY A 226 -5.64 5.18 -1.30
C GLY A 226 -4.80 6.21 -0.61
N ASN A 227 -5.50 7.06 0.14
CA ASN A 227 -4.91 8.11 0.94
C ASN A 227 -5.36 7.96 2.39
N TRP A 228 -4.40 7.98 3.32
CA TRP A 228 -4.69 8.19 4.73
C TRP A 228 -4.26 9.60 5.11
N TYR A 229 -5.15 10.32 5.77
CA TYR A 229 -4.93 11.68 6.20
C TYR A 229 -4.90 11.75 7.71
N PHE A 230 -3.86 12.35 8.26
CA PHE A 230 -3.66 12.58 9.69
C PHE A 230 -3.62 14.08 9.94
N THR A 231 -4.72 14.62 10.47
CA THR A 231 -4.84 16.06 10.74
C THR A 231 -4.57 16.36 12.22
N PHE A 232 -3.83 17.43 12.47
CA PHE A 232 -3.43 17.91 13.80
C PHE A 232 -3.23 19.43 13.79
N GLU A 233 -2.77 20.03 14.90
CA GLU A 233 -2.59 21.48 14.96
C GLU A 233 -1.47 21.92 13.99
N GLY A 234 -1.80 22.86 13.11
CA GLY A 234 -0.83 23.48 12.19
C GLY A 234 -0.28 22.57 11.09
N GLY A 235 -0.84 21.37 10.90
CA GLY A 235 -0.40 20.49 9.82
C GLY A 235 -1.34 19.34 9.47
N CYS A 236 -0.99 18.67 8.37
CA CYS A 236 -1.56 17.40 7.97
C CYS A 236 -0.46 16.49 7.43
N ILE A 237 -0.52 15.20 7.74
CA ILE A 237 0.28 14.17 7.09
C ILE A 237 -0.61 13.32 6.21
N THR A 238 -0.24 13.17 4.94
CA THR A 238 -0.92 12.29 3.98
C THR A 238 -0.02 11.10 3.67
N TYR A 239 -0.54 9.89 3.82
CA TYR A 239 0.06 8.68 3.28
C TYR A 239 -0.65 8.35 1.97
N GLU A 240 0.08 8.42 0.86
CA GLU A 240 -0.40 8.07 -0.48
C GLU A 240 0.12 6.66 -0.82
N PHE A 241 -0.80 5.72 -1.07
CA PHE A 241 -0.49 4.33 -1.37
C PHE A 241 -0.72 4.01 -2.85
N ASP A 242 0.22 3.28 -3.45
CA ASP A 242 0.11 2.63 -4.76
C ASP A 242 0.91 1.32 -4.74
N ALA A 243 0.37 0.34 -4.01
CA ALA A 243 0.98 -0.98 -3.86
C ALA A 243 0.31 -2.02 -4.77
N GLU A 244 1.10 -2.99 -5.24
CA GLU A 244 0.65 -4.04 -6.16
C GLU A 244 1.07 -5.43 -5.64
N GLY A 245 0.39 -6.48 -6.11
CA GLY A 245 0.73 -7.86 -5.82
C GLY A 245 0.67 -8.19 -4.32
N THR A 246 1.65 -8.94 -3.83
CA THR A 246 1.71 -9.36 -2.41
C THR A 246 1.83 -8.18 -1.44
N LEU A 247 2.46 -7.08 -1.86
CA LEU A 247 2.61 -5.89 -1.03
C LEU A 247 1.26 -5.22 -0.77
N ALA A 248 0.36 -5.21 -1.75
CA ALA A 248 -0.98 -4.62 -1.62
C ALA A 248 -1.80 -5.25 -0.48
N GLU A 249 -1.53 -6.51 -0.12
CA GLU A 249 -2.27 -7.23 0.92
C GLU A 249 -1.84 -6.84 2.34
N THR A 250 -0.55 -6.50 2.53
CA THR A 250 0.01 -6.21 3.86
C THR A 250 0.27 -4.74 4.10
N VAL A 251 0.38 -3.92 3.04
CA VAL A 251 0.89 -2.54 3.10
C VAL A 251 0.19 -1.66 4.13
N ALA A 252 -1.12 -1.81 4.31
CA ALA A 252 -1.88 -1.05 5.31
C ALA A 252 -1.41 -1.37 6.73
N ALA A 253 -1.43 -2.66 7.11
CA ALA A 253 -1.01 -3.09 8.45
C ALA A 253 0.49 -2.80 8.68
N ASP A 254 1.31 -3.07 7.67
CA ASP A 254 2.75 -2.79 7.69
C ASP A 254 3.04 -1.31 7.94
N ALA A 255 2.30 -0.41 7.27
CA ALA A 255 2.38 1.04 7.46
C ALA A 255 1.95 1.47 8.86
N GLU A 256 0.86 0.91 9.42
CA GLU A 256 0.42 1.22 10.80
C GLU A 256 1.46 0.86 11.84
N ASP A 257 2.16 -0.27 11.65
CA ASP A 257 3.14 -0.73 12.61
C ASP A 257 4.49 -0.03 12.41
N ALA A 258 4.87 0.35 11.19
CA ALA A 258 6.20 0.88 10.87
C ALA A 258 6.30 2.40 10.90
N LEU A 259 5.23 3.10 10.52
CA LEU A 259 5.20 4.55 10.45
C LEU A 259 4.57 5.14 11.71
N GLY A 260 5.04 6.34 12.07
CA GLY A 260 4.51 7.06 13.19
C GLY A 260 4.64 8.56 13.05
N PHE A 261 4.42 9.24 14.18
CA PHE A 261 4.46 10.68 14.29
C PHE A 261 5.43 11.10 15.39
N TYR A 262 6.37 11.97 15.04
CA TYR A 262 7.32 12.54 15.99
C TYR A 262 6.98 14.02 16.25
N PRO A 263 6.96 14.50 17.51
CA PRO A 263 6.71 15.91 17.82
C PRO A 263 7.76 16.83 17.19
N ALA A 264 7.33 17.72 16.30
CA ALA A 264 8.22 18.64 15.60
C ALA A 264 8.92 19.60 16.58
N ALA A 265 8.25 19.99 17.69
CA ALA A 265 8.83 20.85 18.72
C ALA A 265 10.09 20.25 19.37
N GLU A 266 10.12 18.94 19.59
CA GLU A 266 11.30 18.27 20.13
C GLU A 266 12.44 18.27 19.11
N LEU A 267 12.16 18.01 17.83
CA LEU A 267 13.17 18.08 16.77
C LEU A 267 13.75 19.48 16.61
N ARG A 268 12.92 20.52 16.73
CA ARG A 268 13.38 21.92 16.76
C ARG A 268 14.34 22.14 17.92
N GLN A 269 13.95 21.76 19.12
CA GLN A 269 14.80 21.88 20.30
C GLN A 269 16.14 21.14 20.12
N TYR A 270 16.11 19.93 19.58
CA TYR A 270 17.33 19.17 19.32
C TYR A 270 18.22 19.82 18.26
N ALA A 271 17.63 20.39 17.20
CA ALA A 271 18.37 21.11 16.19
C ALA A 271 19.04 22.38 16.76
N GLU A 272 18.34 23.14 17.60
CA GLU A 272 18.90 24.30 18.33
C GLU A 272 20.05 23.89 19.25
N ASP A 273 19.86 22.83 20.05
CA ASP A 273 20.89 22.31 20.95
C ASP A 273 22.15 21.83 20.18
N ALA A 274 21.96 21.37 18.94
CA ALA A 274 23.03 21.00 18.03
C ALA A 274 23.65 22.20 17.27
N GLY A 275 23.12 23.42 17.45
CA GLY A 275 23.62 24.66 16.88
C GLY A 275 23.09 25.00 15.48
N PHE A 276 21.99 24.38 15.05
CA PHE A 276 21.26 24.78 13.85
C PHE A 276 20.39 26.01 14.12
N ASP A 277 20.32 26.92 13.15
CA ASP A 277 19.38 28.05 13.14
C ASP A 277 18.12 27.60 12.41
N ILE A 278 17.01 27.50 13.13
CA ILE A 278 15.74 26.93 12.64
C ILE A 278 14.59 27.94 12.53
N GLY A 279 14.86 29.25 12.72
CA GLY A 279 13.93 30.34 12.41
C GLY A 279 12.80 30.56 13.40
#